data_AF-A0A369TM58-F1
#
_entry.id   AF-A0A369TM58-F1
#
_cell.length_a   1.000
_cell.length_b   1.000
_cell.length_c   1.000
_cell.angle_alpha   90.00
_cell.angle_beta   90.00
_cell.angle_gamma   90.00
#
_symmetry.space_group_name_H-M   'P 1'
#
loop_
_entity.id
_entity.type
_entity.pdbx_description
1 polymer ?
#
loop_
_entity_poly.entity_id
_entity_poly.type
_entity_poly.pdbx_seq_one_letter_code
_entity_poly.pdbx_strand_id
1 'polypeptide(L)'
;MKALYLWAVVLVAVVLAAFSLAGPATQLGWHLAGRVTATAEPLRAPAGGDAGAGATGSVNAIQALAPFGSSAPAPASPDSGDVSDIAGLGLTLRGVLVDSDASRSRAFIARNGRTSAYLLGDDVAEGVLLTEIAGQYVILSRGGAQLRLSFTDAVAEPGTEEVAAQDAETLDPMARLRDSLVKGRGSLDLREAPPPEDIDGYIDLWRERIIRNPDAVLETIGLEPSENGYTITENPNIGVTLAGLRSGDVVTRVNGQQVGDPQRDRILYDEVAASGFARLEIVREGRTMMMSFPLR
;
A
#
# COMPACT_ATOMS: atom_id res chain seq x y z
N MET A 1 -48.02 14.82 52.39
CA MET A 1 -47.86 15.94 51.43
C MET A 1 -46.49 15.97 50.74
N LYS A 2 -45.36 15.72 51.42
CA LYS A 2 -44.01 15.75 50.80
C LYS A 2 -43.76 14.71 49.69
N ALA A 3 -44.32 13.50 49.81
CA ALA A 3 -44.14 12.43 48.81
C ALA A 3 -44.82 12.76 47.46
N LEU A 4 -46.01 13.35 47.49
CA LEU A 4 -46.75 13.72 46.28
C LEU A 4 -46.02 14.82 45.48
N TYR A 5 -45.35 15.74 46.19
CA TYR A 5 -44.55 16.81 45.59
C TYR A 5 -43.27 16.27 44.93
N LEU A 6 -42.64 15.27 45.56
CA LEU A 6 -41.48 14.57 44.99
C LEU A 6 -41.84 13.85 43.68
N TRP A 7 -42.97 13.16 43.63
CA TRP A 7 -43.46 12.51 42.41
C TRP A 7 -43.81 13.51 41.31
N ALA A 8 -44.39 14.66 41.66
CA ALA A 8 -44.67 15.72 40.69
C ALA A 8 -43.38 16.31 40.08
N VAL A 9 -42.34 16.54 40.90
CA VAL A 9 -41.04 17.05 40.43
C VAL A 9 -40.33 16.05 39.53
N VAL A 10 -40.38 14.75 39.85
CA VAL A 10 -39.82 13.69 38.99
C VAL A 10 -40.54 13.62 37.65
N LEU A 11 -41.88 13.71 37.64
CA LEU A 11 -42.65 13.71 36.40
C LEU A 11 -42.30 14.92 35.51
N VAL A 12 -42.18 16.11 36.10
CA VAL A 12 -41.78 17.32 35.38
C VAL A 12 -40.36 17.20 34.83
N ALA A 13 -39.42 16.62 35.60
CA ALA A 13 -38.05 16.40 35.16
C ALA A 13 -37.97 15.38 34.00
N VAL A 14 -38.78 14.32 34.03
CA VAL A 14 -38.85 13.32 32.94
C VAL A 14 -39.44 13.95 31.68
N VAL A 15 -40.49 14.76 31.80
CA VAL A 15 -41.08 15.48 30.65
C VAL A 15 -40.09 16.48 30.05
N LEU A 16 -39.35 17.22 30.86
CA LEU A 16 -38.31 18.14 30.40
C LEU A 16 -37.14 17.40 29.73
N ALA A 17 -36.71 16.27 30.29
CA ALA A 17 -35.66 15.44 29.69
C ALA A 17 -36.10 14.83 28.35
N ALA A 18 -37.34 14.35 28.24
CA ALA A 18 -37.90 13.84 26.99
C ALA A 18 -37.99 14.93 25.92
N PHE A 19 -38.36 16.16 26.30
CA PHE A 19 -38.43 17.28 25.36
C PHE A 19 -37.04 17.75 24.90
N SER A 20 -36.03 17.67 25.76
CA SER A 20 -34.65 18.04 25.42
C SER A 20 -33.97 17.05 24.44
N LEU A 21 -34.42 15.80 24.38
CA LEU A 21 -33.89 14.80 23.45
C LEU A 21 -34.57 14.82 22.06
N ALA A 22 -35.69 15.52 21.89
CA ALA A 22 -36.42 15.59 20.62
C ALA A 22 -35.71 16.46 19.56
N GLY A 23 -34.90 17.44 19.97
CA GLY A 23 -34.12 18.31 19.08
C GLY A 23 -33.01 17.56 18.30
N PRO A 24 -32.06 16.89 18.97
CA PRO A 24 -30.91 16.28 18.30
C PRO A 24 -31.25 15.06 17.42
N ALA A 25 -32.38 14.37 17.66
CA ALA A 25 -32.79 13.21 16.87
C ALA A 25 -33.14 13.56 15.41
N THR A 26 -33.54 14.80 15.14
CA THR A 26 -33.92 15.20 13.78
C THR A 26 -32.69 15.41 12.88
N GLN A 27 -31.58 15.95 13.39
CA GLN A 27 -30.37 16.18 12.57
C GLN A 27 -29.69 14.87 12.11
N LEU A 28 -29.69 13.83 12.94
CA LEU A 28 -29.10 12.53 12.56
C LEU A 28 -29.86 11.87 11.40
N GLY A 29 -31.19 12.05 11.33
CA GLY A 29 -32.01 11.52 10.24
C GLY A 29 -31.66 12.14 8.87
N TRP A 30 -31.25 13.41 8.84
CA TRP A 30 -30.85 14.08 7.59
C TRP A 30 -29.49 13.60 7.08
N HIS A 31 -28.55 13.26 7.98
CA HIS A 31 -27.24 12.73 7.58
C HIS A 31 -27.30 11.29 7.07
N LEU A 32 -28.22 10.46 7.57
CA LEU A 32 -28.41 9.07 7.11
C LEU A 32 -29.25 8.96 5.83
N ALA A 33 -30.10 9.96 5.53
CA ALA A 33 -30.98 9.91 4.36
C ALA A 33 -30.28 10.21 3.01
N GLY A 34 -28.99 10.58 3.02
CA GLY A 34 -28.19 10.76 1.79
C GLY A 34 -28.76 11.79 0.80
N ARG A 35 -29.69 12.65 1.23
CA ARG A 35 -30.30 13.67 0.36
C ARG A 35 -29.37 14.85 0.22
N VAL A 36 -28.40 14.71 -0.69
CA VAL A 36 -27.72 15.86 -1.26
C VAL A 36 -28.76 16.54 -2.15
N THR A 37 -29.34 17.66 -1.69
CA THR A 37 -30.04 18.58 -2.60
C THR A 37 -28.97 19.27 -3.43
N ALA A 38 -28.40 18.53 -4.38
CA ALA A 38 -27.70 19.14 -5.50
C ALA A 38 -28.79 19.74 -6.37
N THR A 39 -29.07 21.03 -6.20
CA THR A 39 -29.84 21.78 -7.17
C THR A 39 -29.05 21.71 -8.47
N ALA A 40 -29.50 20.88 -9.42
CA ALA A 40 -28.90 20.80 -10.73
C ALA A 40 -29.04 22.19 -11.36
N GLU A 41 -27.93 22.92 -11.40
CA GLU A 41 -27.87 24.18 -12.13
C GLU A 41 -28.17 23.85 -13.59
N PRO A 42 -29.19 24.48 -14.22
CA PRO A 42 -29.52 24.17 -15.60
C PRO A 42 -28.31 24.55 -16.45
N LEU A 43 -27.72 23.53 -17.09
CA LEU A 43 -26.70 23.72 -18.11
C LEU A 43 -27.22 24.78 -19.09
N ARG A 44 -26.53 25.93 -19.13
CA ARG A 44 -26.74 26.92 -20.19
C ARG A 44 -26.37 26.22 -21.50
N ALA A 45 -27.38 25.83 -22.26
CA ALA A 45 -27.17 25.40 -23.63
C ALA A 45 -26.45 26.55 -24.36
N PRO A 46 -25.30 26.30 -25.01
CA PRO A 46 -24.70 27.31 -25.86
C PRO A 46 -25.74 27.70 -26.91
N ALA A 47 -25.95 29.02 -27.05
CA ALA A 47 -26.79 29.55 -28.12
C ALA A 47 -26.33 28.92 -29.44
N GLY A 48 -27.24 28.22 -30.12
CA GLY A 48 -26.98 27.62 -31.42
C GLY A 48 -26.52 28.71 -32.38
N GLY A 49 -25.21 28.78 -32.58
CA GLY A 49 -24.57 29.47 -33.70
C GLY A 49 -24.43 28.47 -34.82
N ASP A 50 -24.94 28.86 -35.99
CA ASP A 50 -25.14 28.05 -37.18
C ASP A 50 -24.04 27.04 -37.51
N ALA A 51 -24.48 25.85 -37.89
CA ALA A 51 -23.66 24.89 -38.61
C ALA A 51 -23.23 25.51 -39.96
N GLY A 52 -21.94 25.77 -40.11
CA GLY A 52 -21.37 26.30 -41.34
C GLY A 52 -19.87 26.11 -41.43
N ALA A 53 -19.48 25.03 -42.12
CA ALA A 53 -18.22 24.83 -42.83
C ALA A 53 -16.91 24.64 -42.03
N GLY A 54 -16.42 23.39 -42.07
CA GLY A 54 -15.01 23.08 -42.28
C GLY A 54 -14.04 23.44 -41.15
N ALA A 55 -13.93 22.57 -40.14
CA ALA A 55 -12.73 22.51 -39.33
C ALA A 55 -12.25 21.07 -39.32
N THR A 56 -11.31 20.75 -40.22
CA THR A 56 -10.35 19.67 -39.96
C THR A 56 -9.79 19.90 -38.57
N GLY A 57 -10.09 18.97 -37.65
CA GLY A 57 -9.76 19.11 -36.23
C GLY A 57 -8.28 19.41 -36.05
N SER A 58 -7.97 20.68 -35.81
CA SER A 58 -6.61 21.12 -35.57
C SER A 58 -6.27 20.75 -34.14
N VAL A 59 -5.32 19.84 -33.97
CA VAL A 59 -4.77 19.43 -32.67
C VAL A 59 -4.39 20.64 -31.82
N ASN A 60 -3.99 21.74 -32.47
CA ASN A 60 -3.69 23.01 -31.85
C ASN A 60 -4.89 23.68 -31.16
N ALA A 61 -6.10 23.59 -31.74
CA ALA A 61 -7.32 24.10 -31.11
C ALA A 61 -7.74 23.26 -29.90
N ILE A 62 -7.49 21.95 -29.93
CA ILE A 62 -7.74 21.04 -28.81
C ILE A 62 -6.74 21.29 -27.67
N GLN A 63 -5.46 21.52 -28.00
CA GLN A 63 -4.44 21.89 -27.02
C GLN A 63 -4.69 23.27 -26.39
N ALA A 64 -5.14 24.26 -27.17
CA ALA A 64 -5.47 25.59 -26.66
C ALA A 64 -6.65 25.59 -25.68
N LEU A 65 -7.55 24.61 -25.77
CA LEU A 65 -8.67 24.46 -24.85
C LEU A 65 -8.23 23.96 -23.46
N ALA A 66 -7.01 23.41 -23.34
CA ALA A 66 -6.42 22.89 -22.10
C ALA A 66 -7.45 22.18 -21.18
N PRO A 67 -8.21 21.19 -21.68
CA PRO A 67 -9.37 20.62 -20.97
C PRO A 67 -9.02 19.92 -19.64
N PHE A 68 -7.73 19.67 -19.40
CA PHE A 68 -7.20 19.07 -18.17
C PHE A 68 -6.22 20.00 -17.43
N GLY A 69 -6.22 21.29 -17.77
CA GLY A 69 -5.26 22.28 -17.27
C GLY A 69 -3.98 22.36 -18.12
N SER A 70 -3.32 23.51 -18.07
CA SER A 70 -2.01 23.73 -18.69
C SER A 70 -0.90 23.22 -17.75
N SER A 71 0.01 22.39 -18.26
CA SER A 71 1.20 22.00 -17.49
C SER A 71 1.96 23.27 -17.12
N ALA A 72 2.14 23.51 -15.82
CA ALA A 72 3.17 24.43 -15.38
C ALA A 72 4.51 23.95 -15.97
N PRO A 73 5.40 24.85 -16.42
CA PRO A 73 6.74 24.46 -16.77
C PRO A 73 7.35 23.73 -15.58
N ALA A 74 7.90 22.53 -15.82
CA ALA A 74 8.66 21.82 -14.81
C ALA A 74 9.67 22.81 -14.20
N PRO A 75 9.74 22.95 -12.85
CA PRO A 75 10.81 23.73 -12.26
C PRO A 75 12.12 23.22 -12.86
N ALA A 76 12.94 24.14 -13.36
CA ALA A 76 14.21 23.81 -13.99
C ALA A 76 14.91 22.81 -13.08
N SER A 77 15.15 21.59 -13.60
CA SER A 77 15.94 20.60 -12.89
C SER A 77 17.23 21.30 -12.48
N PRO A 78 17.55 21.44 -11.18
CA PRO A 78 18.89 21.84 -10.80
C PRO A 78 19.82 20.84 -11.48
N ASP A 79 20.88 21.35 -12.12
CA ASP A 79 21.92 20.56 -12.78
C ASP A 79 22.11 19.28 -11.98
N SER A 80 21.73 18.15 -12.57
CA SER A 80 21.88 16.85 -11.92
C SER A 80 23.36 16.71 -11.63
N GLY A 81 23.76 16.95 -10.38
CA GLY A 81 25.12 16.70 -9.92
C GLY A 81 25.52 15.31 -10.41
N ASP A 82 26.72 15.23 -10.99
CA ASP A 82 27.23 14.05 -11.65
C ASP A 82 26.98 12.81 -10.78
N VAL A 83 26.36 11.76 -11.34
CA VAL A 83 25.96 10.55 -10.59
C VAL A 83 27.19 9.95 -9.87
N SER A 84 28.38 10.19 -10.41
CA SER A 84 29.68 9.85 -9.82
C SER A 84 29.94 10.47 -8.44
N ASP A 85 29.46 11.69 -8.17
CA ASP A 85 29.67 12.37 -6.87
C ASP A 85 28.78 11.78 -5.76
N ILE A 86 27.63 11.19 -6.13
CA ILE A 86 26.70 10.53 -5.22
C ILE A 86 27.22 9.14 -4.83
N ALA A 87 27.75 8.38 -5.80
CA ALA A 87 28.27 7.04 -5.59
C ALA A 87 29.40 7.00 -4.53
N GLY A 88 30.23 8.06 -4.46
CA GLY A 88 31.30 8.18 -3.47
C GLY A 88 30.83 8.38 -2.02
N LEU A 89 29.56 8.73 -1.79
CA LEU A 89 29.01 8.99 -0.45
C LEU A 89 28.34 7.77 0.19
N GLY A 90 28.06 6.72 -0.60
CA GLY A 90 27.40 5.50 -0.12
C GLY A 90 26.01 5.75 0.48
N LEU A 91 25.30 6.76 -0.04
CA LEU A 91 23.97 7.16 0.41
C LEU A 91 22.90 6.49 -0.46
N THR A 92 21.81 6.07 0.18
CA THR A 92 20.68 5.45 -0.52
C THR A 92 19.37 5.99 0.02
N LEU A 93 18.51 6.55 -0.83
CA LEU A 93 17.18 7.00 -0.43
C LEU A 93 16.25 5.80 -0.24
N ARG A 94 15.71 5.62 0.97
CA ARG A 94 14.81 4.51 1.34
C ARG A 94 13.35 4.92 1.41
N GLY A 95 13.08 6.20 1.65
CA GLY A 95 11.71 6.72 1.72
C GLY A 95 11.68 8.23 1.87
N VAL A 96 10.55 8.82 1.52
CA VAL A 96 10.24 10.23 1.78
C VAL A 96 8.82 10.33 2.30
N LEU A 97 8.64 11.08 3.38
CA LEU A 97 7.34 11.49 3.91
C LEU A 97 7.19 12.99 3.66
N VAL A 98 6.30 13.37 2.74
CA VAL A 98 6.01 14.77 2.43
C VAL A 98 4.81 15.22 3.24
N ASP A 99 4.95 16.35 3.93
CA ASP A 99 3.85 17.03 4.63
C ASP A 99 3.49 18.33 3.89
N SER A 100 2.30 18.88 4.14
CA SER A 100 1.90 20.18 3.57
C SER A 100 2.77 21.33 4.07
N ASP A 101 3.36 21.19 5.26
CA ASP A 101 4.43 22.05 5.76
C ASP A 101 5.78 21.40 5.45
N ALA A 102 6.57 22.02 4.57
CA ALA A 102 7.87 21.51 4.14
C ALA A 102 8.86 21.29 5.30
N SER A 103 8.72 22.02 6.41
CA SER A 103 9.55 21.85 7.60
C SER A 103 9.26 20.55 8.37
N ARG A 104 8.10 19.93 8.13
CA ARG A 104 7.69 18.65 8.74
C ARG A 104 7.97 17.45 7.85
N SER A 105 8.37 17.69 6.60
CA SER A 105 8.78 16.63 5.67
C SER A 105 10.01 15.90 6.18
N ARG A 106 10.09 14.60 5.90
CA ARG A 106 11.16 13.72 6.37
C ARG A 106 11.70 12.85 5.24
N ALA A 107 13.01 12.75 5.16
CA ALA A 107 13.70 11.82 4.27
C ALA A 107 14.32 10.67 5.07
N PHE A 108 14.17 9.44 4.61
CA PHE A 108 14.80 8.26 5.18
C PHE A 108 15.97 7.87 4.29
N ILE A 109 17.19 8.14 4.76
CA ILE A 109 18.42 7.93 3.99
C ILE A 109 19.26 6.88 4.70
N ALA A 110 19.69 5.87 3.95
CA ALA A 110 20.59 4.83 4.42
C ALA A 110 22.04 5.16 4.08
N ARG A 111 22.93 4.91 5.03
CA ARG A 111 24.38 4.99 4.86
C ARG A 111 25.00 3.74 5.48
N ASN A 112 25.84 3.03 4.73
CA ASN A 112 26.46 1.78 5.19
C ASN A 112 25.44 0.77 5.78
N GLY A 113 24.27 0.65 5.15
CA GLY A 113 23.19 -0.25 5.59
C GLY A 113 22.34 0.25 6.77
N ARG A 114 22.67 1.39 7.38
CA ARG A 114 21.88 1.96 8.49
C ARG A 114 21.00 3.10 7.98
N THR A 115 19.68 2.96 8.11
CA THR A 115 18.70 3.99 7.73
C THR A 115 18.46 4.95 8.88
N SER A 116 18.43 6.26 8.60
CA SER A 116 18.08 7.30 9.57
C SER A 116 17.12 8.31 8.92
N ALA A 117 16.35 9.01 9.76
CA ALA A 117 15.38 10.02 9.33
C ALA A 117 15.99 11.41 9.47
N TYR A 118 15.83 12.24 8.43
CA TYR A 118 16.39 13.59 8.34
C TYR A 118 15.30 14.59 7.96
N LEU A 119 15.40 15.80 8.51
CA LEU A 119 14.58 16.96 8.18
C LEU A 119 15.34 17.92 7.26
N LEU A 120 14.61 18.88 6.71
CA LEU A 120 15.19 19.95 5.91
C LEU A 120 16.25 20.72 6.73
N GLY A 121 17.46 20.80 6.21
CA GLY A 121 18.62 21.45 6.84
C GLY A 121 19.52 20.53 7.66
N ASP A 122 19.16 19.26 7.86
CA ASP A 122 19.99 18.32 8.62
C ASP A 122 21.26 17.91 7.84
N ASP A 123 22.33 17.63 8.59
CA ASP A 123 23.54 16.99 8.07
C ASP A 123 23.33 15.48 7.90
N VAL A 124 23.36 15.02 6.65
CA VAL A 124 23.20 13.60 6.27
C VAL A 124 24.54 12.85 6.33
N ALA A 125 25.64 13.56 6.04
CA ALA A 125 27.01 13.08 6.14
C ALA A 125 27.94 14.27 6.45
N GLU A 126 29.25 14.01 6.61
CA GLU A 126 30.22 15.07 6.89
C GLU A 126 30.25 16.13 5.77
N GLY A 127 29.67 17.29 6.05
CA GLY A 127 29.57 18.41 5.11
C GLY A 127 28.56 18.21 3.99
N VAL A 128 27.56 17.34 4.18
CA VAL A 128 26.46 17.10 3.23
C VAL A 128 25.13 17.44 3.90
N LEU A 129 24.53 18.55 3.48
CA LEU A 129 23.30 19.09 4.04
C LEU A 129 22.08 18.73 3.19
N LEU A 130 20.95 18.41 3.82
CA LEU A 130 19.69 18.18 3.13
C LEU A 130 18.99 19.50 2.83
N THR A 131 18.97 19.94 1.57
CA THR A 131 18.42 21.25 1.18
C THR A 131 17.01 21.19 0.60
N GLU A 132 16.57 20.02 0.12
CA GLU A 132 15.20 19.85 -0.38
C GLU A 132 14.69 18.42 -0.17
N ILE A 133 13.41 18.30 0.20
CA ILE A 133 12.70 17.02 0.33
C ILE A 133 11.50 17.02 -0.61
N ALA A 134 11.59 16.24 -1.69
CA ALA A 134 10.53 16.07 -2.68
C ALA A 134 10.01 14.62 -2.66
N GLY A 135 8.78 14.40 -3.15
CA GLY A 135 8.13 13.09 -3.03
C GLY A 135 8.89 11.91 -3.67
N GLN A 136 9.75 12.18 -4.67
CA GLN A 136 10.50 11.13 -5.38
C GLN A 136 12.02 11.28 -5.33
N TYR A 137 12.52 12.34 -4.67
CA TYR A 137 13.96 12.63 -4.60
C TYR A 137 14.25 13.62 -3.48
N VAL A 138 15.51 13.73 -3.10
CA VAL A 138 16.01 14.77 -2.21
C VAL A 138 17.18 15.50 -2.86
N ILE A 139 17.34 16.79 -2.53
CA ILE A 139 18.52 17.56 -2.94
C ILE A 139 19.42 17.73 -1.72
N LEU A 140 20.69 17.37 -1.90
CA LEU A 140 21.76 17.50 -0.94
C LEU A 140 22.71 18.61 -1.40
N SER A 141 23.33 19.32 -0.46
CA SER A 141 24.39 20.28 -0.76
C SER A 141 25.70 19.84 -0.13
N ARG A 142 26.77 19.80 -0.94
CA ARG A 142 28.14 19.51 -0.49
C ARG A 142 29.07 20.59 -1.00
N GLY A 143 29.64 21.39 -0.11
CA GLY A 143 30.56 22.47 -0.50
C GLY A 143 29.98 23.48 -1.50
N GLY A 144 28.65 23.65 -1.52
CA GLY A 144 27.93 24.52 -2.45
C GLY A 144 27.43 23.86 -3.74
N ALA A 145 27.89 22.65 -4.07
CA ALA A 145 27.32 21.85 -5.17
C ALA A 145 25.99 21.22 -4.73
N GLN A 146 25.01 21.15 -5.63
CA GLN A 146 23.73 20.47 -5.39
C GLN A 146 23.77 19.06 -6.01
N LEU A 147 23.40 18.05 -5.22
CA LEU A 147 23.37 16.66 -5.62
C LEU A 147 21.94 16.13 -5.43
N ARG A 148 21.38 15.50 -6.45
CA ARG A 148 20.04 14.92 -6.38
C ARG A 148 20.12 13.45 -6.08
N LEU A 149 19.61 13.02 -4.94
CA LEU A 149 19.49 11.61 -4.57
C LEU A 149 18.06 11.14 -4.82
N SER A 150 17.90 10.16 -5.71
CA SER A 150 16.62 9.56 -6.07
C SER A 150 16.55 8.09 -5.67
N PHE A 151 15.37 7.48 -5.77
CA PHE A 151 15.17 6.06 -5.42
C PHE A 151 15.93 5.09 -6.34
N THR A 152 16.27 5.50 -7.56
CA THR A 152 16.91 4.61 -8.55
C THR A 152 18.42 4.56 -8.43
N ASP A 153 19.03 5.51 -7.71
CA ASP A 153 20.49 5.61 -7.53
C ASP A 153 21.03 4.52 -6.58
N ALA A 154 20.15 3.71 -6.00
CA ALA A 154 20.45 2.54 -5.18
C ALA A 154 21.04 1.35 -5.96
N VAL A 155 21.10 1.43 -7.30
CA VAL A 155 21.58 0.34 -8.18
C VAL A 155 22.91 0.72 -8.81
N ALA A 156 23.90 0.99 -7.96
CA ALA A 156 25.30 0.95 -8.35
C ALA A 156 26.00 -0.11 -7.51
N GLU A 157 25.70 -1.39 -7.80
CA GLU A 157 26.62 -2.46 -7.42
C GLU A 157 27.89 -2.36 -8.28
N PRO A 158 29.08 -2.65 -7.73
CA PRO A 158 30.33 -2.55 -8.44
C PRO A 158 30.44 -3.73 -9.40
N GLY A 159 30.45 -3.46 -10.71
CA GLY A 159 30.63 -4.52 -11.70
C GLY A 159 29.94 -4.21 -13.01
N THR A 160 30.23 -3.07 -13.61
CA THR A 160 30.19 -2.98 -15.07
C THR A 160 31.62 -2.75 -15.47
N GLU A 161 32.37 -3.84 -15.64
CA GLU A 161 33.41 -3.84 -16.64
C GLU A 161 32.73 -3.37 -17.93
N GLU A 162 33.09 -2.16 -18.32
CA GLU A 162 32.84 -1.57 -19.61
C GLU A 162 33.39 -2.55 -20.65
N VAL A 163 32.54 -3.48 -21.10
CA VAL A 163 32.90 -4.40 -22.17
C VAL A 163 32.96 -3.54 -23.41
N ALA A 164 34.20 -3.18 -23.76
CA ALA A 164 34.55 -2.48 -24.96
C ALA A 164 33.78 -3.08 -26.15
N ALA A 165 33.08 -2.21 -26.87
CA ALA A 165 32.44 -2.53 -28.13
C ALA A 165 33.51 -2.91 -29.17
N GLN A 166 33.88 -4.18 -29.19
CA GLN A 166 34.59 -4.81 -30.30
C GLN A 166 33.94 -6.17 -30.55
N ASP A 167 33.76 -6.48 -31.84
CA ASP A 167 33.17 -7.70 -32.39
C ASP A 167 31.63 -7.69 -32.57
N ALA A 168 31.16 -6.64 -33.25
CA ALA A 168 29.98 -6.74 -34.10
C ALA A 168 30.30 -7.55 -35.37
N GLU A 169 30.41 -8.88 -35.26
CA GLU A 169 30.24 -9.77 -36.41
C GLU A 169 28.97 -10.62 -36.24
N THR A 170 27.94 -10.19 -36.97
CA THR A 170 26.82 -11.00 -37.50
C THR A 170 26.16 -11.99 -36.54
N LEU A 171 25.54 -11.49 -35.46
CA LEU A 171 24.49 -12.23 -34.76
C LEU A 171 23.14 -11.59 -35.07
N ASP A 172 22.31 -12.34 -35.80
CA ASP A 172 20.95 -11.98 -36.18
C ASP A 172 20.18 -11.44 -34.94
N PRO A 173 19.63 -10.21 -34.98
CA PRO A 173 18.85 -9.64 -33.88
C PRO A 173 17.73 -10.58 -33.40
N MET A 174 17.19 -11.40 -34.30
CA MET A 174 16.18 -12.40 -33.95
C MET A 174 16.72 -13.60 -33.20
N ALA A 175 17.98 -13.98 -33.37
CA ALA A 175 18.62 -15.02 -32.59
C ALA A 175 18.80 -14.58 -31.13
N ARG A 176 19.19 -13.32 -30.89
CA ARG A 176 19.28 -12.76 -29.53
C ARG A 176 17.92 -12.68 -28.85
N LEU A 177 16.87 -12.27 -29.57
CA LEU A 177 15.52 -12.25 -29.00
C LEU A 177 15.05 -13.66 -28.62
N ARG A 178 15.30 -14.65 -29.49
CA ARG A 178 14.96 -16.05 -29.19
C ARG A 178 15.73 -16.62 -28.00
N ASP A 179 17.01 -16.27 -27.87
CA ASP A 179 17.84 -16.67 -26.73
C ASP A 179 17.37 -16.00 -25.43
N SER A 180 16.95 -14.73 -25.51
CA SER A 180 16.31 -14.02 -24.38
C SER A 180 14.91 -14.53 -24.02
N LEU A 181 14.24 -15.25 -24.95
CA LEU A 181 12.93 -15.86 -24.75
C LEU A 181 13.01 -17.31 -24.26
N VAL A 182 14.21 -17.82 -23.94
CA VAL A 182 14.37 -19.10 -23.26
C VAL A 182 13.74 -18.98 -21.87
N LYS A 183 12.71 -19.80 -21.61
CA LYS A 183 12.09 -19.95 -20.29
C LYS A 183 13.18 -20.20 -19.25
N GLY A 184 13.51 -19.18 -18.45
CA GLY A 184 14.37 -19.37 -17.29
C GLY A 184 15.10 -18.14 -16.76
N ARG A 185 15.58 -17.21 -17.59
CA ARG A 185 16.38 -16.06 -17.10
C ARG A 185 16.28 -14.86 -18.04
N GLY A 186 15.25 -14.06 -17.84
CA GLY A 186 15.00 -12.87 -18.64
C GLY A 186 13.61 -12.32 -18.37
N SER A 187 13.25 -12.15 -17.10
CA SER A 187 11.99 -11.50 -16.76
C SER A 187 12.19 -10.00 -16.88
N LEU A 188 11.59 -9.43 -17.93
CA LEU A 188 10.94 -8.12 -17.86
C LEU A 188 10.41 -7.92 -16.44
N ASP A 189 10.71 -6.78 -15.82
CA ASP A 189 10.13 -6.38 -14.53
C ASP A 189 8.62 -6.61 -14.58
N LEU A 190 8.20 -7.70 -13.95
CA LEU A 190 6.84 -7.89 -13.53
C LEU A 190 6.64 -6.83 -12.46
N ARG A 191 6.15 -5.65 -12.85
CA ARG A 191 5.35 -4.83 -11.95
C ARG A 191 4.38 -5.81 -11.29
N GLU A 192 4.60 -6.09 -10.01
CA GLU A 192 3.67 -6.86 -9.18
C GLU A 192 2.27 -6.35 -9.53
N ALA A 193 1.38 -7.26 -9.94
CA ALA A 193 0.03 -6.87 -10.31
C ALA A 193 -0.56 -6.02 -9.16
N PRO A 194 -1.29 -4.94 -9.47
CA PRO A 194 -1.93 -4.15 -8.43
C PRO A 194 -2.70 -5.11 -7.51
N PRO A 195 -2.63 -4.92 -6.18
CA PRO A 195 -3.29 -5.82 -5.24
C PRO A 195 -4.80 -5.85 -5.55
N PRO A 196 -5.47 -6.98 -5.31
CA PRO A 196 -6.91 -7.09 -5.56
C PRO A 196 -7.69 -5.97 -4.87
N GLU A 197 -8.73 -5.46 -5.54
CA GLU A 197 -9.59 -4.40 -4.99
C GLU A 197 -10.73 -4.96 -4.15
N ASP A 198 -11.03 -6.25 -4.26
CA ASP A 198 -12.12 -6.95 -3.59
C ASP A 198 -11.66 -8.15 -2.75
N ILE A 199 -12.51 -8.54 -1.79
CA ILE A 199 -12.24 -9.66 -0.87
C ILE A 199 -12.12 -10.97 -1.63
N ASP A 200 -12.96 -11.19 -2.64
CA ASP A 200 -12.94 -12.42 -3.45
C ASP A 200 -11.63 -12.55 -4.25
N GLY A 201 -11.11 -11.44 -4.80
CA GLY A 201 -9.80 -11.43 -5.46
C GLY A 201 -8.63 -11.67 -4.50
N TYR A 202 -8.72 -11.19 -3.25
CA TYR A 202 -7.73 -11.57 -2.22
C TYR A 202 -7.78 -13.07 -1.93
N ILE A 203 -8.96 -13.66 -1.78
CA ILE A 203 -9.13 -15.10 -1.55
C ILE A 203 -8.50 -15.91 -2.69
N ASP A 204 -8.72 -15.50 -3.94
CA ASP A 204 -8.17 -16.15 -5.13
C ASP A 204 -6.64 -16.02 -5.23
N LEU A 205 -6.10 -14.84 -4.93
CA LEU A 205 -4.65 -14.60 -4.87
C LEU A 205 -3.98 -15.52 -3.84
N TRP A 206 -4.57 -15.63 -2.64
CA TRP A 206 -4.08 -16.50 -1.59
C TRP A 206 -4.23 -17.99 -1.96
N ARG A 207 -5.34 -18.37 -2.63
CA ARG A 207 -5.52 -19.72 -3.17
C ARG A 207 -4.38 -20.10 -4.10
N GLU A 208 -4.06 -19.22 -5.06
CA GLU A 208 -3.00 -19.51 -6.04
C GLU A 208 -1.63 -19.66 -5.38
N ARG A 209 -1.31 -18.83 -4.37
CA ARG A 209 -0.07 -18.92 -3.60
C ARG A 209 0.04 -20.26 -2.85
N ILE A 210 -1.03 -20.67 -2.17
CA ILE A 210 -1.08 -21.95 -1.44
C ILE A 210 -0.94 -23.12 -2.41
N ILE A 211 -1.55 -23.04 -3.59
CA ILE A 211 -1.44 -24.07 -4.63
C ILE A 211 -0.01 -24.16 -5.19
N ARG A 212 0.65 -23.02 -5.37
CA ARG A 212 1.99 -22.98 -5.96
C ARG A 212 3.07 -23.42 -4.99
N ASN A 213 3.03 -22.93 -3.75
CA ASN A 213 4.01 -23.22 -2.72
C ASN A 213 3.37 -23.08 -1.32
N PRO A 214 2.77 -24.16 -0.77
CA PRO A 214 2.11 -24.11 0.52
C PRO A 214 3.09 -23.82 1.66
N ASP A 215 4.31 -24.36 1.59
CA ASP A 215 5.33 -24.19 2.63
C ASP A 215 5.75 -22.71 2.77
N ALA A 216 5.94 -22.01 1.65
CA ALA A 216 6.25 -20.56 1.67
C ALA A 216 5.12 -19.71 2.25
N VAL A 217 3.86 -20.12 2.06
CA VAL A 217 2.70 -19.45 2.66
C VAL A 217 2.69 -19.63 4.18
N LEU A 218 2.96 -20.84 4.66
CA LEU A 218 3.05 -21.13 6.08
C LEU A 218 4.17 -20.29 6.74
N GLU A 219 5.34 -20.21 6.11
CA GLU A 219 6.45 -19.35 6.56
C GLU A 219 6.03 -17.87 6.63
N THR A 220 5.34 -17.36 5.61
CA THR A 220 4.86 -15.96 5.55
C THR A 220 3.85 -15.63 6.66
N ILE A 221 3.02 -16.60 7.04
CA ILE A 221 2.04 -16.46 8.11
C ILE A 221 2.69 -16.68 9.49
N GLY A 222 3.80 -17.43 9.54
CA GLY A 222 4.52 -17.81 10.74
C GLY A 222 3.98 -19.10 11.38
N LEU A 223 3.66 -20.08 10.55
CA LEU A 223 3.21 -21.42 10.92
C LEU A 223 4.28 -22.45 10.54
N GLU A 224 4.54 -23.41 11.43
CA GLU A 224 5.43 -24.54 11.15
C GLU A 224 4.68 -25.87 11.28
N PRO A 225 4.87 -26.82 10.35
CA PRO A 225 4.27 -28.14 10.46
C PRO A 225 4.85 -28.90 11.66
N SER A 226 3.98 -29.58 12.40
CA SER A 226 4.31 -30.39 13.57
C SER A 226 3.53 -31.70 13.55
N GLU A 227 3.93 -32.66 14.39
CA GLU A 227 3.30 -33.99 14.44
C GLU A 227 1.77 -33.94 14.69
N ASN A 228 1.28 -32.90 15.38
CA ASN A 228 -0.12 -32.76 15.78
C ASN A 228 -0.83 -31.56 15.16
N GLY A 229 -0.26 -30.93 14.12
CA GLY A 229 -0.86 -29.77 13.48
C GLY A 229 0.14 -28.69 13.09
N TYR A 230 -0.28 -27.42 13.15
CA TYR A 230 0.60 -26.28 12.87
C TYR A 230 0.95 -25.52 14.14
N THR A 231 2.25 -25.34 14.40
CA THR A 231 2.75 -24.56 15.54
C THR A 231 2.94 -23.11 15.13
N ILE A 232 2.49 -22.18 15.98
CA ILE A 232 2.69 -20.74 15.78
C ILE A 232 4.12 -20.39 16.21
N THR A 233 4.88 -19.81 15.29
CA THR A 233 6.28 -19.39 15.50
C THR A 233 6.41 -18.21 16.48
N GLU A 234 7.65 -17.82 16.83
CA GLU A 234 7.93 -16.67 17.71
C GLU A 234 7.54 -15.32 17.08
N ASN A 235 7.61 -15.21 15.76
CA ASN A 235 7.32 -13.98 15.03
C ASN A 235 6.26 -14.20 13.94
N PRO A 236 5.00 -14.47 14.33
CA PRO A 236 3.93 -14.70 13.37
C PRO A 236 3.46 -13.39 12.74
N ASN A 237 2.74 -13.52 11.63
CA ASN A 237 2.13 -12.38 10.97
C ASN A 237 1.14 -11.64 11.91
N ILE A 238 0.98 -10.33 11.72
CA ILE A 238 0.04 -9.51 12.49
C ILE A 238 -1.40 -10.07 12.46
N GLY A 239 -1.84 -10.68 11.36
CA GLY A 239 -3.17 -11.30 11.28
C GLY A 239 -3.38 -12.43 12.29
N VAL A 240 -2.34 -13.23 12.56
CA VAL A 240 -2.37 -14.35 13.50
C VAL A 240 -2.52 -13.84 14.95
N THR A 241 -1.77 -12.80 15.30
CA THR A 241 -1.84 -12.19 16.65
C THR A 241 -3.15 -11.44 16.87
N LEU A 242 -3.69 -10.78 15.84
CA LEU A 242 -5.01 -10.15 15.89
C LEU A 242 -6.14 -11.17 16.08
N ALA A 243 -5.97 -12.40 15.56
CA ALA A 243 -6.86 -13.53 15.83
C ALA A 243 -6.74 -14.06 17.28
N GLY A 244 -5.86 -13.51 18.11
CA GLY A 244 -5.68 -13.93 19.50
C GLY A 244 -4.90 -15.23 19.68
N LEU A 245 -4.28 -15.73 18.60
CA LEU A 245 -3.29 -16.79 18.64
C LEU A 245 -1.98 -16.24 19.19
N ARG A 246 -1.24 -17.09 19.88
CA ARG A 246 0.04 -16.78 20.53
C ARG A 246 1.11 -17.72 20.03
N SER A 247 2.36 -17.27 20.10
CA SER A 247 3.51 -18.13 19.85
C SER A 247 3.46 -19.37 20.75
N GLY A 248 3.78 -20.53 20.16
CA GLY A 248 3.72 -21.84 20.82
C GLY A 248 2.33 -22.49 20.86
N ASP A 249 1.28 -21.83 20.36
CA ASP A 249 0.00 -22.50 20.14
C ASP A 249 0.12 -23.54 19.03
N VAL A 250 -0.57 -24.68 19.17
CA VAL A 250 -0.64 -25.71 18.13
C VAL A 250 -2.07 -25.78 17.59
N VAL A 251 -2.26 -25.43 16.33
CA VAL A 251 -3.53 -25.57 15.61
C VAL A 251 -3.70 -27.02 15.19
N THR A 252 -4.64 -27.74 15.81
CA THR A 252 -4.86 -29.18 15.57
C THR A 252 -5.98 -29.44 14.58
N ARG A 253 -6.99 -28.56 14.52
CA ARG A 253 -8.11 -28.66 13.57
C ARG A 253 -8.56 -27.32 13.03
N VAL A 254 -9.05 -27.33 11.79
CA VAL A 254 -9.67 -26.20 11.10
C VAL A 254 -11.03 -26.65 10.57
N ASN A 255 -12.11 -25.97 10.95
CA ASN A 255 -13.49 -26.32 10.59
C ASN A 255 -13.85 -27.81 10.87
N GLY A 256 -13.22 -28.42 11.89
CA GLY A 256 -13.43 -29.82 12.28
C GLY A 256 -12.53 -30.84 11.55
N GLN A 257 -11.79 -30.41 10.53
CA GLN A 257 -10.79 -31.21 9.81
C GLN A 257 -9.46 -31.15 10.55
N GLN A 258 -8.77 -32.28 10.68
CA GLN A 258 -7.43 -32.32 11.25
C GLN A 258 -6.43 -31.73 10.26
N VAL A 259 -5.50 -30.91 10.76
CA VAL A 259 -4.47 -30.26 9.97
C VAL A 259 -3.07 -30.71 10.40
N GLY A 260 -2.05 -30.37 9.62
CA GLY A 260 -0.63 -30.65 9.90
C GLY A 260 0.16 -31.17 8.70
N ASP A 261 -0.50 -31.38 7.54
CA ASP A 261 0.16 -31.78 6.30
C ASP A 261 -0.07 -30.68 5.24
N PRO A 262 0.95 -29.85 4.95
CA PRO A 262 0.83 -28.75 4.01
C PRO A 262 0.36 -29.16 2.61
N GLN A 263 0.60 -30.40 2.18
CA GLN A 263 0.21 -30.88 0.85
C GLN A 263 -1.24 -31.34 0.83
N ARG A 264 -1.72 -31.97 1.91
CA ARG A 264 -3.11 -32.42 2.04
C ARG A 264 -4.06 -31.28 2.39
N ASP A 265 -3.60 -30.35 3.21
CA ASP A 265 -4.42 -29.27 3.77
C ASP A 265 -4.75 -28.17 2.76
N ARG A 266 -4.15 -28.20 1.56
CA ARG A 266 -4.46 -27.31 0.44
C ARG A 266 -5.95 -27.27 0.10
N ILE A 267 -6.61 -28.43 0.19
CA ILE A 267 -8.03 -28.58 -0.10
C ILE A 267 -8.89 -27.91 0.99
N LEU A 268 -8.42 -27.92 2.24
CA LEU A 268 -9.14 -27.33 3.37
C LEU A 268 -9.24 -25.81 3.26
N TYR A 269 -8.25 -25.18 2.64
CA TYR A 269 -8.28 -23.73 2.39
C TYR A 269 -9.51 -23.34 1.55
N ASP A 270 -9.81 -24.09 0.49
CA ASP A 270 -10.96 -23.80 -0.38
C ASP A 270 -12.29 -23.92 0.37
N GLU A 271 -12.42 -24.94 1.22
CA GLU A 271 -13.61 -25.12 2.07
C GLU A 271 -13.77 -23.98 3.07
N VAL A 272 -12.68 -23.57 3.71
CA VAL A 272 -12.66 -22.47 4.69
C VAL A 272 -13.02 -21.15 4.02
N ALA A 273 -12.41 -20.84 2.88
CA ALA A 273 -12.70 -19.63 2.11
C ALA A 273 -14.16 -19.59 1.63
N ALA A 274 -14.69 -20.72 1.15
CA ALA A 274 -16.09 -20.85 0.74
C ALA A 274 -17.07 -20.66 1.91
N SER A 275 -16.72 -21.16 3.11
CA SER A 275 -17.56 -21.01 4.31
C SER A 275 -17.63 -19.58 4.84
N GLY A 276 -16.64 -18.74 4.52
CA GLY A 276 -16.56 -17.35 4.99
C GLY A 276 -16.23 -17.20 6.48
N PHE A 277 -15.96 -18.30 7.19
CA PHE A 277 -15.47 -18.28 8.57
C PHE A 277 -14.48 -19.43 8.83
N ALA A 278 -13.50 -19.19 9.68
CA ALA A 278 -12.55 -20.21 10.14
C ALA A 278 -12.79 -20.52 11.61
N ARG A 279 -13.08 -21.78 11.93
CA ARG A 279 -13.12 -22.29 13.30
C ARG A 279 -11.86 -23.09 13.57
N LEU A 280 -11.01 -22.59 14.46
CA LEU A 280 -9.75 -23.21 14.83
C LEU A 280 -9.91 -23.94 16.16
N GLU A 281 -9.43 -25.18 16.23
CA GLU A 281 -9.16 -25.88 17.47
C GLU A 281 -7.65 -25.84 17.71
N ILE A 282 -7.25 -25.29 18.86
CA ILE A 282 -5.86 -25.10 19.22
C ILE A 282 -5.54 -25.74 20.57
N VAL A 283 -4.27 -26.08 20.78
CA VAL A 283 -3.74 -26.50 22.08
C VAL A 283 -2.78 -25.43 22.58
N ARG A 284 -3.08 -24.88 23.76
CA ARG A 284 -2.25 -23.90 24.47
C ARG A 284 -1.95 -24.42 25.86
N GLU A 285 -0.67 -24.63 26.17
CA GLU A 285 -0.23 -25.17 27.47
C GLU A 285 -0.95 -26.48 27.85
N GLY A 286 -1.19 -27.36 26.86
CA GLY A 286 -1.90 -28.63 27.05
C GLY A 286 -3.43 -28.51 27.20
N ARG A 287 -4.01 -27.32 27.06
CA ARG A 287 -5.48 -27.10 27.07
C ARG A 287 -5.99 -26.86 25.67
N THR A 288 -7.04 -27.60 25.29
CA THR A 288 -7.75 -27.38 24.02
C THR A 288 -8.64 -26.13 24.12
N MET A 289 -8.52 -25.23 23.15
CA MET A 289 -9.34 -24.04 23.01
C MET A 289 -9.92 -23.98 21.60
N MET A 290 -11.13 -23.44 21.47
CA MET A 290 -11.78 -23.25 20.18
C MET A 290 -11.99 -21.77 19.92
N MET A 291 -11.60 -21.31 18.73
CA MET A 291 -11.69 -19.93 18.31
C MET A 291 -12.37 -19.86 16.94
N SER A 292 -13.10 -18.78 16.66
CA SER A 292 -13.81 -18.60 15.40
C SER A 292 -13.60 -17.21 14.83
N PHE A 293 -13.31 -17.13 13.54
CA PHE A 293 -12.92 -15.90 12.85
C PHE A 293 -13.77 -15.71 11.58
N PRO A 294 -14.38 -14.53 11.38
CA PRO A 294 -14.95 -14.19 10.09
C PRO A 294 -13.85 -13.93 9.06
N LEU A 295 -14.08 -14.31 7.81
CA LEU A 295 -13.19 -14.07 6.67
C LEU A 295 -13.77 -13.03 5.68
N ARG A 296 -14.96 -12.49 6.00
CA ARG A 296 -15.71 -11.49 5.22
C ARG A 296 -16.18 -10.36 6.13
#